data_AF-A0A0P7XSV3-F1
#
_entry.id   AF-A0A0P7XSV3-F1
#
_cell.length_a   1.000
_cell.length_b   1.000
_cell.length_c   1.000
_cell.angle_alpha   90.00
_cell.angle_beta   90.00
_cell.angle_gamma   90.00
#
_symmetry.space_group_name_H-M   'P 1'
#
loop_
_entity.id
_entity.type
_entity.pdbx_description
1 polymer ?
#
loop_
_entity_poly.entity_id
_entity_poly.type
_entity_poly.pdbx_seq_one_letter_code
_entity_poly.pdbx_strand_id
1 'polypeptide(L)' 'MKFLGILLIFIGILFLYQTIKFPVREDYGAINFKGYIAGIGFVVIGIYLLFSS' A
#
# COMPACT_ATOMS: atom_id res chain seq x y z
N MET A 1 17.35 4.47 -9.00
CA MET A 1 16.35 3.78 -8.13
C MET A 1 14.89 4.20 -8.37
N LYS A 2 14.64 5.23 -9.20
CA LYS A 2 13.31 5.80 -9.46
C LYS A 2 12.25 4.79 -9.94
N PHE A 3 12.62 3.86 -10.83
CA PHE A 3 11.69 2.82 -11.31
C PHE A 3 11.13 1.96 -10.18
N LEU A 4 11.98 1.58 -9.20
CA LEU A 4 11.56 0.79 -8.04
C LEU A 4 10.58 1.58 -7.15
N GLY A 5 10.77 2.89 -7.02
CA GLY A 5 9.85 3.76 -6.29
C GLY A 5 8.45 3.79 -6.91
N ILE A 6 8.36 3.93 -8.24
CA ILE A 6 7.08 3.88 -8.98
C ILE A 6 6.40 2.52 -8.77
N LEU A 7 7.16 1.43 -8.86
CA LEU A 7 6.63 0.07 -8.68
C LEU A 7 6.00 -0.10 -7.28
N LEU A 8 6.68 0.34 -6.22
CA LEU A 8 6.20 0.24 -4.84
C LEU A 8 4.96 1.10 -4.60
N ILE A 9 4.89 2.31 -5.19
CA ILE A 9 3.68 3.14 -5.13
C ILE A 9 2.51 2.41 -5.78
N PHE A 10 2.72 1.81 -6.95
CA PHE A 10 1.66 1.11 -7.67
C PHE A 10 1.12 -0.09 -6.86
N ILE A 11 2.01 -0.88 -6.27
CA ILE A 11 1.65 -2.00 -5.39
C ILE A 11 0.91 -1.51 -4.14
N GLY A 12 1.38 -0.44 -3.51
CA GLY A 12 0.76 0.13 -2.32
C GLY A 12 -0.67 0.64 -2.58
N ILE A 13 -0.87 1.36 -3.69
CA ILE A 13 -2.21 1.80 -4.13
C ILE A 13 -3.11 0.60 -4.41
N LEU A 14 -2.59 -0.45 -5.06
CA LEU A 14 -3.36 -1.67 -5.34
C LEU A 14 -3.84 -2.36 -4.05
N PHE A 15 -2.98 -2.46 -3.04
CA PHE A 15 -3.30 -3.00 -1.72
C PHE A 15 -4.37 -2.15 -1.00
N LEU A 16 -4.23 -0.83 -1.03
CA LEU A 16 -5.21 0.09 -0.45
C LEU A 16 -6.56 -0.03 -1.16
N TYR A 17 -6.56 -0.09 -2.48
CA TYR A 17 -7.77 -0.25 -3.28
C TYR A 17 -8.53 -1.53 -2.95
N GLN A 18 -7.83 -2.67 -2.83
CA GLN A 18 -8.46 -3.93 -2.45
C GLN A 18 -9.06 -3.86 -1.04
N THR A 19 -8.34 -3.26 -0.09
CA THR A 19 -8.79 -3.10 1.30
C THR A 19 -9.99 -2.16 1.44
N ILE A 20 -10.07 -1.10 0.61
CA ILE A 20 -11.18 -0.14 0.60
C ILE A 20 -12.42 -0.72 -0.10
N LYS A 21 -12.25 -1.34 -1.28
CA LYS A 21 -13.37 -1.78 -2.13
C LYS A 21 -14.00 -3.08 -1.67
N PHE A 22 -13.22 -3.95 -1.06
CA PHE A 22 -13.68 -5.20 -0.48
C PHE A 22 -13.33 -5.19 1.01
N PRO A 23 -14.06 -4.42 1.85
CA PRO A 23 -14.01 -4.66 3.28
C PRO A 23 -14.54 -6.09 3.46
N VAL A 24 -13.62 -7.04 3.63
CA VAL A 24 -13.93 -8.46 3.74
C VAL A 24 -15.05 -8.58 4.76
N ARG A 25 -16.23 -8.99 4.28
CA ARG A 25 -17.45 -9.04 5.06
C ARG A 25 -17.20 -9.97 6.25
N GLU A 26 -17.49 -9.43 7.43
CA GLU A 26 -17.59 -10.13 8.71
C GLU A 26 -16.24 -10.52 9.38
N ASP A 27 -16.02 -9.97 10.57
CA ASP A 27 -15.07 -10.40 11.61
C ASP A 27 -13.55 -10.23 11.48
N TYR A 28 -13.04 -9.48 10.50
CA TYR A 28 -11.58 -9.23 10.39
C TYR A 28 -11.15 -7.76 10.37
N GLY A 29 -11.68 -6.94 11.29
CA GLY A 29 -11.21 -5.55 11.49
C GLY A 29 -9.68 -5.43 11.59
N ALA A 30 -9.02 -6.44 12.17
CA ALA A 30 -7.55 -6.52 12.27
C ALA A 30 -6.84 -6.83 10.94
N ILE A 31 -7.44 -7.59 10.00
CA ILE A 31 -6.81 -7.91 8.70
C ILE A 31 -6.91 -6.71 7.77
N ASN A 32 -8.05 -6.01 7.75
CA ASN A 32 -8.19 -4.77 6.98
C ASN A 32 -7.18 -3.71 7.47
N PHE A 33 -7.02 -3.56 8.80
CA PHE A 33 -6.03 -2.65 9.37
C PHE A 33 -4.59 -2.98 8.96
N LYS A 34 -4.22 -4.28 8.94
CA LYS A 34 -2.91 -4.73 8.44
C LYS A 34 -2.72 -4.41 6.95
N GLY A 35 -3.75 -4.59 6.13
CA GLY A 35 -3.74 -4.23 4.71
C GLY A 35 -3.54 -2.73 4.48
N TYR A 36 -4.20 -1.89 5.29
CA TYR A 36 -4.00 -0.43 5.26
C TYR A 36 -2.57 -0.04 5.63
N ILE A 37 -2.03 -0.56 6.73
CA ILE A 37 -0.65 -0.27 7.16
C ILE A 37 0.36 -0.69 6.10
N ALA A 38 0.20 -1.91 5.55
CA ALA A 38 1.08 -2.41 4.49
C ALA A 38 1.02 -1.52 3.24
N GLY A 39 -0.20 -1.20 2.78
CA GLY A 39 -0.42 -0.35 1.62
C GLY A 39 0.18 1.06 1.77
N ILE A 40 -0.05 1.72 2.92
CA ILE A 40 0.55 3.02 3.23
C ILE A 40 2.09 2.91 3.27
N GLY A 41 2.63 1.86 3.91
CA GLY A 41 4.08 1.63 3.98
C GLY A 41 4.73 1.54 2.60
N PHE A 42 4.14 0.77 1.69
CA PHE A 42 4.62 0.65 0.31
C PHE A 42 4.60 1.99 -0.44
N VAL A 43 3.54 2.80 -0.27
CA VAL A 43 3.46 4.14 -0.88
C VAL A 43 4.55 5.06 -0.31
N VAL A 44 4.73 5.10 1.00
CA VAL A 44 5.73 5.95 1.65
C VAL A 44 7.16 5.57 1.24
N ILE A 45 7.50 4.29 1.24
CA ILE A 45 8.81 3.81 0.79
C ILE A 45 9.01 4.12 -0.70
N GLY A 46 7.98 3.92 -1.53
CA GLY A 46 8.07 4.21 -2.95
C GLY A 46 8.27 5.71 -3.24
N ILE A 47 7.59 6.59 -2.50
CA ILE A 47 7.81 8.04 -2.55
C ILE A 47 9.24 8.38 -2.11
N TYR A 48 9.71 7.81 -0.99
CA TYR A 48 11.08 8.03 -0.53
C TYR A 48 12.11 7.66 -1.60
N LEU A 49 11.96 6.51 -2.27
CA LEU A 49 12.87 6.06 -3.32
C LEU A 49 12.78 6.87 -4.62
N LEU A 50 11.69 7.60 -4.85
CA LEU A 50 11.57 8.53 -5.98
C LEU A 50 12.43 9.78 -5.78
N PHE A 51 12.49 10.27 -4.54
CA PHE A 51 13.24 11.48 -4.15
C PHE A 51 14.63 11.16 -3.58
N SER A 52 14.91 9.89 -3.29
CA SER A 52 16.24 9.38 -2.99
C SER A 52 17.03 9.31 -4.29
N SER A 53 18.03 10.19 -4.39
CA SER A 53 18.87 10.46 -5.57
C SER A 53 19.57 9.23 -6.14
#